data_AF-A0AAP5BKM9-F1
#
_entry.id   AF-A0AAP5BKM9-F1
#
_cell.length_a   1.000
_cell.length_b   1.000
_cell.length_c   1.000
_cell.angle_alpha   90.00
_cell.angle_beta   90.00
_cell.angle_gamma   90.00
#
_symmetry.space_group_name_H-M   'P 1'
#
loop_
_entity.id
_entity.type
_entity.pdbx_description
1 polymer ?
#
loop_
_entity_poly.entity_id
_entity_poly.type
_entity_poly.pdbx_seq_one_letter_code
_entity_poly.pdbx_strand_id
1 'polypeptide(L)'
;MKFQKHTNVMCVDNALRLQFVVRSSWRIRGYSPYWVARWPDCFAIDFLVYARIERSTPELLDFHIFPRGSLAAGEYTVIYRNGLSKFEDLRRPDLKSLVEFSDVVPLQASDYAPPAGVP
;
A
#
# COMPACT_ATOMS: atom_id res chain seq x y z
N MET A 1 -0.10 -6.11 -20.10
CA MET A 1 -0.73 -5.90 -18.78
C MET A 1 -2.19 -6.31 -18.80
N LYS A 2 -2.50 -7.45 -18.18
CA LYS A 2 -3.88 -7.83 -17.84
C LYS A 2 -4.08 -7.47 -16.35
N PHE A 3 -5.14 -6.72 -16.05
CA PHE A 3 -5.45 -6.29 -14.69
C PHE A 3 -6.63 -7.11 -14.16
N GLN A 4 -6.44 -7.84 -13.05
CA GLN A 4 -7.54 -8.50 -12.34
C GLN A 4 -7.72 -7.83 -10.97
N LYS A 5 -8.95 -7.42 -10.67
CA LYS A 5 -9.34 -6.81 -9.39
C LYS A 5 -9.97 -7.87 -8.50
N HIS A 6 -9.20 -8.39 -7.55
CA HIS A 6 -9.75 -9.15 -6.44
C HIS A 6 -9.63 -8.26 -5.21
N THR A 7 -10.77 -7.83 -4.64
CA THR A 7 -10.83 -7.27 -3.27
C THR A 7 -9.67 -6.32 -2.92
N ASN A 8 -9.64 -5.13 -3.54
CA ASN A 8 -8.63 -4.06 -3.34
C ASN A 8 -7.16 -4.42 -3.65
N VAL A 9 -6.89 -5.65 -4.10
CA VAL A 9 -5.59 -6.09 -4.58
C VAL A 9 -5.58 -6.06 -6.10
N MET A 10 -4.61 -5.33 -6.65
CA MET A 10 -4.31 -5.26 -8.06
C MET A 10 -3.15 -6.21 -8.35
N CYS A 11 -3.38 -7.14 -9.27
CA CYS A 11 -2.34 -8.01 -9.77
C CYS A 11 -1.79 -7.46 -11.09
N VAL A 12 -0.47 -7.26 -11.18
CA VAL A 12 0.21 -6.87 -12.42
C VAL A 12 0.95 -8.10 -12.97
N ASP A 13 0.57 -8.50 -14.18
CA ASP A 13 1.15 -9.62 -14.92
C ASP A 13 1.28 -10.93 -14.11
N ASN A 14 0.32 -11.16 -13.20
CA ASN A 14 0.29 -12.30 -12.27
C ASN A 14 1.50 -12.45 -11.32
N ALA A 15 2.43 -11.50 -11.34
CA ALA A 15 3.67 -11.54 -10.55
C ALA A 15 3.64 -10.58 -9.36
N LEU A 16 3.00 -9.43 -9.51
CA LEU A 16 3.02 -8.34 -8.53
C LEU A 16 1.66 -8.12 -7.92
N ARG A 17 1.57 -8.25 -6.59
CA ARG A 17 0.34 -8.04 -5.84
C ARG A 17 0.45 -6.75 -5.05
N LEU A 18 -0.30 -5.75 -5.51
CA LEU A 18 -0.35 -4.41 -4.94
C LEU A 18 -1.68 -4.23 -4.20
N GLN A 19 -1.65 -3.73 -2.98
CA GLN A 19 -2.88 -3.27 -2.32
C GLN A 19 -2.89 -1.75 -2.23
N PHE A 20 -3.94 -1.15 -2.78
CA PHE A 20 -4.15 0.30 -2.68
C PHE A 20 -5.05 0.63 -1.50
N VAL A 21 -4.57 1.52 -0.62
CA VAL A 21 -5.30 1.98 0.55
C VAL A 21 -5.30 3.50 0.55
N VAL A 22 -6.47 4.08 0.31
CA VAL A 22 -6.67 5.53 0.41
C VAL A 22 -7.27 5.86 1.78
N ARG A 23 -6.66 6.79 2.51
CA ARG A 23 -7.08 7.18 3.86
C ARG A 23 -6.89 8.67 4.12
N SER A 24 -7.87 9.25 4.80
CA SER A 24 -7.81 10.63 5.29
C SER A 24 -7.09 10.73 6.63
N SER A 25 -6.71 11.97 6.98
CA SER A 25 -6.07 12.25 8.27
C SER A 25 -7.01 11.94 9.43
N TRP A 26 -6.49 11.27 10.44
CA TRP A 26 -7.14 11.20 11.73
C TRP A 26 -6.79 12.45 12.54
N ARG A 27 -7.67 12.83 13.47
CA ARG A 27 -7.43 13.94 14.41
C ARG A 27 -7.56 13.40 15.83
N ILE A 28 -6.45 13.32 16.57
CA ILE A 28 -6.48 13.06 18.02
C ILE A 28 -6.60 14.41 18.72
N ARG A 29 -7.60 14.54 19.59
CA ARG A 29 -7.89 15.75 20.37
C ARG A 29 -8.08 17.03 19.55
N GLY A 30 -8.40 16.92 18.25
CA GLY A 30 -8.81 18.06 17.42
C GLY A 30 -7.70 18.86 16.75
N TYR A 31 -6.43 18.73 17.16
CA TYR A 31 -5.38 19.69 16.76
C TYR A 31 -4.36 19.16 15.75
N SER A 32 -4.14 17.84 15.68
CA SER A 32 -2.98 17.31 14.98
C SER A 32 -3.37 16.20 13.99
N PRO A 33 -3.10 16.39 12.68
CA PRO A 33 -3.34 15.35 11.70
C PRO A 33 -2.32 14.21 11.88
N TYR A 34 -2.82 12.99 11.96
CA TYR A 34 -2.01 11.79 12.01
C TYR A 34 -2.56 10.73 11.06
N TRP A 35 -1.67 9.95 10.44
CA TRP A 35 -2.03 8.87 9.55
C TRP A 35 -1.42 7.56 10.04
N VAL A 36 -2.20 6.49 9.91
CA VAL A 36 -1.82 5.14 10.30
C VAL A 36 -2.02 4.20 9.12
N ALA A 37 -1.04 3.33 8.89
CA ALA A 37 -1.13 2.23 7.94
C ALA A 37 -1.10 0.90 8.69
N ARG A 38 -1.71 -0.13 8.10
CA ARG A 38 -1.71 -1.49 8.63
C ARG A 38 -1.40 -2.43 7.48
N TRP A 39 -0.39 -3.26 7.64
CA TRP A 39 -0.14 -4.33 6.69
C TRP A 39 -1.22 -5.41 6.83
N PRO A 40 -1.80 -5.93 5.73
CA PRO A 40 -2.80 -6.98 5.82
C PRO A 40 -2.23 -8.25 6.47
N ASP A 41 -3.03 -8.89 7.31
CA ASP A 41 -2.72 -10.13 8.04
C ASP A 41 -2.89 -11.38 7.17
N CYS A 42 -3.93 -11.41 6.32
CA CYS A 42 -4.33 -12.61 5.59
C CYS A 42 -4.07 -12.57 4.07
N PHE A 43 -3.42 -11.51 3.55
CA PHE A 43 -3.21 -11.35 2.11
C PHE A 43 -1.74 -11.34 1.75
N ALA A 44 -1.35 -12.22 0.84
CA ALA A 44 -0.01 -12.24 0.27
C ALA A 44 0.11 -11.12 -0.77
N ILE A 45 0.47 -9.92 -0.31
CA ILE A 45 0.81 -8.77 -1.15
C ILE A 45 2.32 -8.52 -1.09
N ASP A 46 2.85 -7.88 -2.13
CA ASP A 46 4.26 -7.51 -2.25
C ASP A 46 4.46 -6.05 -1.86
N PHE A 47 3.49 -5.21 -2.18
CA PHE A 47 3.52 -3.78 -1.90
C PHE A 47 2.17 -3.28 -1.36
N LEU A 48 2.23 -2.51 -0.28
CA LEU A 48 1.11 -1.71 0.21
C LEU A 48 1.31 -0.27 -0.26
N VAL A 49 0.39 0.21 -1.10
CA VAL A 49 0.37 1.59 -1.60
C VAL A 49 -0.64 2.38 -0.78
N TYR A 50 -0.13 3.22 0.12
CA TYR A 50 -0.94 4.03 1.00
C TYR A 50 -1.04 5.46 0.47
N ALA A 51 -2.22 5.87 0.03
CA ALA A 51 -2.49 7.21 -0.45
C ALA A 51 -3.09 8.07 0.66
N ARG A 52 -2.45 9.20 0.95
CA ARG A 52 -2.98 10.18 1.91
C ARG A 52 -3.87 11.17 1.18
N ILE A 53 -5.09 11.32 1.65
CA ILE A 53 -5.98 12.40 1.23
C ILE A 53 -6.19 13.38 2.38
N GLU A 54 -6.46 14.64 2.04
CA GLU A 54 -6.93 15.60 3.04
C GLU A 54 -8.34 15.19 3.52
N ARG A 55 -8.70 15.58 4.76
CA ARG A 55 -10.01 15.22 5.31
C ARG A 55 -11.12 16.14 4.83
N SER A 56 -10.80 17.42 4.59
CA SER A 56 -11.77 18.43 4.14
C SER A 56 -11.96 18.45 2.63
N THR A 57 -11.01 17.94 1.86
CA THR A 57 -11.05 17.90 0.39
C THR A 57 -10.65 16.51 -0.08
N PRO A 58 -11.18 16.00 -1.20
CA PRO A 58 -10.72 14.74 -1.80
C PRO A 58 -9.34 14.88 -2.47
N GLU A 59 -8.55 15.87 -2.06
CA GLU A 59 -7.25 16.14 -2.61
C GLU A 59 -6.26 15.10 -2.11
N LEU A 60 -5.60 14.46 -3.08
CA LEU A 60 -4.52 13.53 -2.84
C LEU A 60 -3.26 14.30 -2.48
N LEU A 61 -2.70 14.02 -1.31
CA LEU A 61 -1.51 14.68 -0.79
C LEU A 61 -0.24 14.01 -1.32
N ASP A 62 -0.13 12.70 -1.14
CA ASP A 62 1.01 11.88 -1.55
C ASP A 62 0.73 10.38 -1.38
N PHE A 63 1.75 9.58 -1.69
CA PHE A 63 1.76 8.14 -1.52
C PHE A 63 2.92 7.70 -0.63
N HIS A 64 2.70 6.65 0.14
CA HIS A 64 3.77 5.82 0.71
C HIS A 64 3.69 4.43 0.09
N ILE A 65 4.81 3.96 -0.47
CA ILE A 65 4.92 2.63 -1.06
C ILE A 65 5.72 1.76 -0.10
N PHE A 66 5.03 0.90 0.62
CA PHE A 66 5.66 -0.01 1.58
C PHE A 66 5.93 -1.36 0.91
N PRO A 67 7.19 -1.77 0.71
CA PRO A 67 7.49 -3.15 0.35
C PRO A 67 7.18 -4.08 1.53
N ARG A 68 6.94 -5.35 1.23
CA ARG A 68 6.75 -6.41 2.22
C ARG A 68 7.83 -6.40 3.29
N GLY A 69 7.40 -6.47 4.55
CA GLY A 69 8.29 -6.40 5.71
C GLY A 69 8.53 -5.00 6.26
N SER A 70 8.11 -3.93 5.57
CA SER A 70 8.27 -2.55 6.08
C SER A 70 7.35 -2.23 7.27
N LEU A 71 6.23 -2.94 7.39
CA LEU A 71 5.23 -2.77 8.44
C LEU A 71 4.88 -4.15 9.04
N ALA A 72 4.60 -4.18 10.34
CA ALA A 72 4.13 -5.39 11.01
C ALA A 72 2.74 -5.79 10.51
N ALA A 73 2.56 -7.08 10.20
CA ALA A 73 1.28 -7.64 9.75
C ALA A 73 0.22 -7.51 10.85
N GLY A 74 -0.96 -6.99 10.50
CA GLY A 74 -2.09 -6.85 11.40
C GLY A 74 -2.01 -5.65 12.37
N GLU A 75 -0.87 -4.96 12.48
CA GLU A 75 -0.68 -3.86 13.42
C GLU A 75 -0.79 -2.47 12.78
N TYR A 76 -1.46 -1.54 13.47
CA TYR A 76 -1.51 -0.14 13.03
C TYR A 76 -0.21 0.58 13.39
N THR A 77 0.47 1.06 12.37
CA THR A 77 1.72 1.82 12.48
C THR A 77 1.49 3.28 12.10
N VAL A 78 2.01 4.21 12.91
CA VAL A 78 1.96 5.65 12.60
C VAL A 78 2.95 5.96 11.49
N ILE A 79 2.42 6.40 10.34
CA ILE A 79 3.23 6.72 9.16
C ILE A 79 3.56 8.20 9.07
N TYR A 80 2.69 9.07 9.57
CA TYR A 80 2.90 10.51 9.59
C TYR A 80 2.23 11.14 10.80
N ARG A 81 2.94 12.04 11.47
CA ARG A 81 2.43 12.81 12.60
C ARG A 81 3.12 14.17 12.64
N ASN A 82 2.33 15.24 12.71
CA ASN A 82 2.83 16.59 12.99
C ASN A 82 3.95 17.07 12.04
N GLY A 83 3.84 16.82 10.73
CA GLY A 83 4.90 17.24 9.79
C GLY A 83 6.02 16.23 9.60
N LEU A 84 6.04 15.15 10.38
CA LEU A 84 7.13 14.17 10.39
C LEU A 84 6.62 12.80 9.96
N SER A 85 7.27 12.20 8.95
CA SER A 85 7.16 10.77 8.67
C SER A 85 8.43 10.04 9.10
N LYS A 86 8.26 8.84 9.65
CA LYS A 86 9.37 7.89 9.82
C LYS A 86 9.72 7.15 8.53
N PHE A 87 8.94 7.35 7.47
CA PHE A 87 9.01 6.62 6.20
C PHE A 87 9.14 7.60 5.02
N GLU A 88 9.82 8.74 5.20
CA GLU A 88 10.04 9.71 4.11
C GLU A 88 10.73 9.05 2.90
N ASP A 89 11.64 8.10 3.13
CA ASP A 89 12.32 7.36 2.05
C ASP A 89 11.36 6.52 1.18
N LEU A 90 10.18 6.19 1.71
CA LEU A 90 9.12 5.45 1.03
C LEU A 90 8.01 6.36 0.49
N ARG A 91 8.10 7.67 0.73
CA ARG A 91 7.13 8.66 0.27
C ARG A 91 7.38 9.01 -1.19
N ARG A 92 6.32 9.07 -1.99
CA ARG A 92 6.38 9.43 -3.41
C ARG A 92 5.29 10.46 -3.74
N PRO A 93 5.60 11.44 -4.61
CA PRO A 93 4.63 12.44 -5.04
C PRO A 93 3.59 11.85 -6.00
N ASP A 94 3.96 10.81 -6.75
CA ASP A 94 3.07 10.10 -7.67
C ASP A 94 3.36 8.58 -7.69
N LEU A 95 2.54 7.85 -8.46
CA LEU A 95 2.62 6.39 -8.58
C LEU A 95 3.62 5.93 -9.65
N LYS A 96 4.31 6.81 -10.39
CA LYS A 96 5.24 6.39 -11.45
C LYS A 96 6.39 5.57 -10.89
N SER A 97 6.84 5.88 -9.67
CA SER A 97 7.86 5.11 -8.97
C SER A 97 7.46 3.67 -8.64
N LEU A 98 6.18 3.28 -8.71
CA LEU A 98 5.81 1.86 -8.59
C LEU A 98 6.43 1.01 -9.71
N VAL A 99 6.60 1.60 -10.90
CA VAL A 99 7.28 0.94 -12.04
C VAL A 99 8.77 0.75 -11.75
N GLU A 100 9.39 1.70 -11.06
CA GLU A 100 10.81 1.62 -10.69
C GLU A 100 11.04 0.58 -9.57
N PHE A 101 10.10 0.48 -8.62
CA PHE A 101 10.21 -0.46 -7.51
C PHE A 101 10.00 -1.93 -7.91
N SER A 102 9.24 -2.20 -8.97
CA SER A 102 9.10 -3.56 -9.51
C SER A 102 10.40 -4.12 -10.07
N ASP A 103 11.35 -3.26 -10.47
CA ASP A 103 12.62 -3.70 -11.04
C ASP A 103 13.67 -4.03 -9.96
N VAL A 104 13.49 -3.53 -8.73
CA VAL A 104 14.49 -3.62 -7.65
C VAL A 104 14.18 -4.71 -6.63
N VAL A 105 12.90 -5.05 -6.42
CA VAL A 105 12.52 -6.14 -5.52
C VAL A 105 12.53 -7.45 -6.29
N PRO A 106 13.24 -8.52 -5.85
CA PRO A 106 13.14 -9.83 -6.46
C PRO A 106 11.70 -10.33 -6.29
N LEU A 107 10.91 -10.19 -7.35
CA LEU A 107 9.53 -10.59 -7.38
C LEU A 107 9.51 -12.12 -7.41
N GLN A 108 9.24 -12.73 -6.26
CA GLN A 108 8.95 -14.15 -6.25
C GLN A 108 7.59 -14.35 -6.88
N ALA A 109 7.60 -14.81 -8.13
CA ALA A 109 6.41 -15.34 -8.79
C ALA A 109 5.83 -16.43 -7.89
N SER A 110 4.72 -16.12 -7.23
CA SER A 110 3.92 -17.15 -6.60
C SER A 110 3.21 -17.86 -7.75
N ASP A 111 3.63 -19.10 -8.02
CA ASP A 111 2.93 -20.05 -8.89
C ASP A 111 1.54 -20.36 -8.30
N TYR A 112 0.64 -19.37 -8.32
CA TYR A 112 -0.75 -19.60 -8.02
C TYR A 112 -1.37 -20.26 -9.26
N ALA A 113 -1.28 -21.58 -9.32
CA ALA A 113 -2.17 -22.36 -10.14
C ALA A 113 -3.58 -22.22 -9.55
N PRO A 114 -4.59 -21.72 -10.30
CA PRO A 114 -5.97 -21.86 -9.86
C PRO A 114 -6.25 -23.36 -9.64
N PRO A 115 -7.00 -23.75 -8.59
CA PRO A 115 -7.33 -25.15 -8.38
C PRO A 115 -8.00 -25.68 -9.65
N ALA A 116 -7.36 -26.66 -10.28
CA ALA A 116 -7.92 -27.38 -11.40
C ALA A 116 -9.22 -28.03 -10.92
N GLY A 117 -10.29 -27.77 -11.67
CA GLY A 117 -11.66 -28.28 -11.54
C GLY A 117 -11.96 -29.20 -10.36
N VAL A 118 -12.86 -28.76 -9.49
CA VAL A 118 -13.67 -29.72 -8.73
C VAL A 118 -14.80 -30.17 -9.68
N PRO A 119 -14.96 -31.48 -9.95
CA PRO A 119 -16.08 -32.00 -10.73
C PRO A 119 -17.43 -31.71 -10.07
#